data_AF-A0AA88CQH5-F1
#
_entry.id   AF-A0AA88CQH5-F1
#
_cell.length_a   1.000
_cell.length_b   1.000
_cell.length_c   1.000
_cell.angle_alpha   90.00
_cell.angle_beta   90.00
_cell.angle_gamma   90.00
#
_symmetry.space_group_name_H-M   'P 1'
#
loop_
_entity.id
_entity.type
_entity.pdbx_description
1 polymer ?
#
loop_
_entity_poly.entity_id
_entity_poly.type
_entity_poly.pdbx_seq_one_letter_code
_entity_poly.pdbx_strand_id
1 'polypeptide(L)'
;MRQLIKHGVVLEEVVEKMKNDTNEFLIMLPLEKKQAYARLPNNIEGYWQAFVLEEQNLDLYDTFFLTPRPVSQRNMRFWPTLPTSFR
;
A
#
# COMPACT_ATOMS: atom_id res chain seq x y z
N MET A 1 15.96 -16.00 -7.98
CA MET A 1 15.28 -14.76 -8.38
C MET A 1 15.73 -14.36 -9.77
N ARG A 2 14.83 -13.86 -10.63
CA ARG A 2 15.18 -13.29 -11.94
C ARG A 2 14.78 -11.83 -11.95
N GLN A 3 15.70 -10.94 -12.31
CA GLN A 3 15.41 -9.53 -12.53
C GLN A 3 15.06 -9.33 -14.02
N LEU A 4 13.97 -8.62 -14.28
CA LEU A 4 13.61 -8.19 -15.62
C LEU A 4 14.20 -6.80 -15.83
N ILE A 5 15.04 -6.65 -16.85
CA ILE A 5 15.54 -5.36 -17.32
C ILE A 5 14.87 -5.05 -18.67
N LYS A 6 14.64 -3.77 -18.99
CA LYS A 6 13.89 -3.32 -20.19
C LYS A 6 12.46 -3.88 -20.26
N HIS A 7 11.76 -3.88 -19.12
CA HIS A 7 10.43 -4.47 -18.96
C HIS A 7 9.27 -3.70 -19.62
N GLY A 8 9.56 -2.71 -20.47
CA GLY A 8 8.52 -1.97 -21.22
C GLY A 8 7.63 -1.06 -20.37
N VAL A 9 7.92 -0.88 -19.08
CA VAL A 9 7.35 0.24 -18.32
C VAL A 9 7.97 1.50 -18.92
N VAL A 10 7.13 2.28 -19.58
CA VAL A 10 7.53 3.26 -20.58
C VAL A 10 8.33 4.43 -19.97
N LEU A 11 8.16 4.68 -18.66
CA LEU A 11 8.75 5.82 -17.96
C LEU A 11 9.31 5.37 -16.60
N GLU A 12 10.63 5.49 -16.41
CA GLU A 12 11.31 5.28 -15.12
C GLU A 12 10.71 6.18 -14.03
N GLU A 13 10.30 7.40 -14.42
CA GLU A 13 9.63 8.38 -13.57
C GLU A 13 8.37 7.83 -12.89
N VAL A 14 7.63 6.92 -13.54
CA VAL A 14 6.43 6.30 -12.94
C VAL A 14 6.81 5.36 -11.80
N VAL A 15 7.91 4.61 -11.96
CA VAL A 15 8.41 3.70 -10.92
C VAL A 15 8.96 4.51 -9.75
N GLU A 16 9.71 5.57 -10.01
CA GLU A 16 10.24 6.46 -8.99
C GLU A 16 9.12 7.17 -8.22
N LYS A 17 8.13 7.71 -8.93
CA LYS A 17 6.96 8.34 -8.30
C LYS A 17 6.18 7.37 -7.43
N MET A 18 5.95 6.13 -7.88
CA MET A 18 5.28 5.11 -7.07
C MET A 18 6.05 4.82 -5.77
N LYS A 19 7.39 4.72 -5.83
CA LYS A 19 8.23 4.53 -4.65
C LYS A 19 8.11 5.71 -3.69
N ASN A 20 8.16 6.94 -4.21
CA ASN A 20 8.04 8.15 -3.40
C ASN A 20 6.67 8.27 -2.74
N ASP A 21 5.59 8.07 -3.49
CA ASP A 21 4.22 8.13 -2.97
C ASP A 21 3.99 7.07 -1.87
N THR A 22 4.58 5.88 -2.04
CA THR A 22 4.53 4.79 -1.05
C THR A 22 5.32 5.14 0.21
N ASN A 23 6.52 5.72 0.06
CA ASN A 23 7.36 6.15 1.17
C ASN A 23 6.68 7.23 2.00
N GLU A 24 6.13 8.25 1.33
CA GLU A 24 5.43 9.34 1.99
C GLU A 24 4.20 8.83 2.74
N PHE A 25 3.38 7.98 2.12
CA PHE A 25 2.19 7.43 2.77
C PHE A 25 2.50 6.46 3.93
N LEU A 26 3.39 5.48 3.74
CA LEU A 26 3.61 4.42 4.74
C LEU A 26 4.60 4.80 5.82
N ILE A 27 5.70 5.47 5.46
CA ILE A 27 6.83 5.72 6.36
C ILE A 27 6.70 7.10 7.01
N MET A 28 6.31 8.12 6.24
CA MET A 28 6.32 9.50 6.73
C MET A 28 5.02 9.93 7.42
N LEU A 29 3.86 9.43 6.99
CA LEU A 29 2.60 9.78 7.64
C LEU A 29 2.47 9.12 9.02
N PRO A 30 1.92 9.84 10.01
CA PRO A 30 1.68 9.29 11.33
C PRO A 30 0.57 8.23 11.30
N LEU A 31 0.57 7.35 12.30
CA LEU A 31 -0.31 6.19 12.37
C LEU A 31 -1.80 6.57 12.27
N GLU A 32 -2.22 7.67 12.89
CA GLU A 32 -3.61 8.15 12.90
C GLU A 32 -4.11 8.45 11.48
N LYS A 33 -3.23 8.93 10.62
CA LYS A 33 -3.55 9.19 9.21
C LYS A 33 -3.65 7.90 8.41
N LYS A 34 -2.78 6.92 8.69
CA LYS A 34 -2.82 5.59 8.07
C LYS A 34 -4.04 4.77 8.51
N GLN A 35 -4.46 4.90 9.77
CA GLN A 35 -5.63 4.22 10.34
C GLN A 35 -6.96 4.67 9.70
N ALA A 36 -7.03 5.84 9.08
CA ALA A 36 -8.19 6.23 8.27
C ALA A 36 -8.47 5.22 7.12
N TYR A 37 -7.43 4.51 6.68
CA TYR A 37 -7.50 3.48 5.64
C TYR A 37 -7.44 2.07 6.22
N ALA A 38 -7.69 1.90 7.54
CA ALA A 38 -7.61 0.61 8.20
C ALA A 38 -8.52 -0.43 7.52
N ARG A 39 -7.96 -1.64 7.39
CA ARG A 39 -8.65 -2.82 6.89
C ARG A 39 -9.89 -3.10 7.75
N LEU A 40 -11.01 -3.34 7.07
CA LEU A 40 -12.27 -3.71 7.72
C LEU A 40 -12.36 -5.22 7.95
N PRO A 41 -13.14 -5.68 8.94
CA PRO A 41 -13.49 -7.10 9.07
C PRO A 41 -14.02 -7.65 7.74
N ASN A 42 -13.55 -8.83 7.34
CA ASN A 42 -13.91 -9.51 6.09
C ASN A 42 -13.53 -8.78 4.78
N ASN A 43 -12.74 -7.70 4.84
CA ASN A 43 -12.10 -7.11 3.67
C ASN A 43 -10.64 -7.56 3.60
N ILE A 44 -10.00 -7.47 2.43
CA ILE A 44 -8.57 -7.68 2.25
C ILE A 44 -7.81 -6.37 1.99
N GLU A 45 -8.51 -5.33 1.56
CA GLU A 45 -7.94 -4.01 1.29
C GLU A 45 -7.80 -3.15 2.55
N GLY A 46 -6.85 -2.23 2.49
CA GLY A 46 -6.58 -1.25 3.52
C GLY A 46 -5.26 -1.47 4.25
N TYR A 47 -5.06 -0.66 5.28
CA TYR A 47 -3.90 -0.68 6.17
C TYR A 47 -4.14 -1.64 7.32
N TRP A 48 -3.16 -2.49 7.62
CA TRP A 48 -3.11 -3.23 8.87
C TRP A 48 -1.65 -3.42 9.27
N GLN A 49 -1.46 -3.59 10.56
CA GLN A 49 -0.18 -3.96 11.11
C GLN A 49 -0.31 -5.40 11.59
N ALA A 50 0.57 -6.28 11.13
CA ALA A 50 0.64 -7.62 11.67
C ALA A 50 1.16 -7.52 13.12
N PHE A 51 0.31 -7.85 14.09
CA PHE A 51 0.69 -7.98 15.49
C PHE A 51 0.45 -9.42 15.95
N VAL A 52 1.38 -9.92 16.75
CA VAL A 52 1.37 -11.30 17.27
C VAL A 52 0.55 -11.36 18.56
N LEU A 53 -0.39 -12.30 18.61
CA LEU A 53 -0.74 -13.01 19.85
C LEU A 53 0.28 -14.14 20.01
N GLU A 54 0.91 -14.21 21.19
CA GLU A 54 2.20 -14.82 21.61
C GLU A 54 2.77 -16.08 20.93
N GLU A 55 2.06 -16.78 20.05
CA GLU A 55 2.42 -18.12 19.53
C GLU A 55 2.83 -18.17 18.04
N GLN A 56 2.84 -17.05 17.32
CA GLN A 56 3.21 -17.01 15.89
C GLN A 56 4.32 -16.00 15.62
N ASN A 57 5.49 -16.48 15.19
CA ASN A 57 6.57 -15.62 14.68
C ASN A 57 6.16 -15.01 13.33
N LEU A 58 5.42 -13.89 13.37
CA LEU A 58 5.16 -13.07 12.18
C LEU A 58 6.09 -11.86 12.18
N ASP A 59 6.61 -11.54 10.99
CA ASP A 59 7.44 -10.36 10.76
C ASP A 59 6.67 -9.09 11.18
N LEU A 60 7.34 -8.19 11.90
CA LEU A 60 6.79 -6.88 12.26
C LEU A 60 6.84 -5.97 11.03
N TYR A 61 5.74 -5.89 10.28
CA TYR A 61 5.62 -4.94 9.17
C TYR A 61 4.24 -4.30 9.10
N ASP A 62 4.26 -3.03 8.69
CA ASP A 62 3.10 -2.31 8.20
C ASP A 62 2.71 -2.89 6.84
N THR A 63 1.44 -3.25 6.68
CA THR A 63 0.91 -3.74 5.40
C THR A 63 -0.17 -2.83 4.88
N PHE A 64 -0.14 -2.59 3.57
CA PHE A 64 -1.17 -1.87 2.87
C PHE A 64 -1.48 -2.55 1.54
N PHE A 65 -2.74 -2.94 1.36
CA PHE A 65 -3.17 -3.68 0.18
C PHE A 65 -4.30 -2.96 -0.54
N LEU A 66 -4.20 -2.90 -1.86
CA LEU A 66 -5.20 -2.33 -2.75
C LEU A 66 -5.38 -3.23 -3.97
N THR A 67 -6.60 -3.26 -4.50
CA THR A 67 -6.92 -3.92 -5.76
C THR A 67 -7.05 -2.85 -6.87
N PRO A 68 -6.01 -2.62 -7.69
CA PRO A 68 -6.01 -1.56 -8.70
C PRO A 68 -6.79 -1.90 -9.97
N ARG A 69 -7.07 -3.17 -10.23
CA ARG A 69 -7.76 -3.65 -11.43
C ARG A 69 -8.67 -4.85 -11.11
N PRO A 70 -9.78 -5.02 -11.85
CA PRO A 70 -10.37 -4.04 -12.78
C PRO A 70 -10.84 -2.76 -12.07
N VAL A 71 -11.01 -1.68 -12.83
CA VAL A 71 -11.39 -0.37 -12.25
C VAL A 71 -12.74 -0.46 -11.52
N SER A 72 -13.65 -1.32 -11.99
CA SER A 72 -14.95 -1.57 -11.36
C SER A 72 -14.87 -2.18 -9.96
N GLN A 73 -13.74 -2.78 -9.58
CA GLN A 73 -13.53 -3.37 -8.26
C GLN A 73 -12.80 -2.44 -7.29
N ARG A 74 -12.38 -1.25 -7.73
CA ARG A 74 -11.68 -0.30 -6.86
C ARG A 74 -12.61 0.20 -5.78
N ASN A 75 -12.28 -0.09 -4.52
CA ASN A 75 -12.94 0.54 -3.39
C ASN A 75 -12.20 1.82 -2.97
N MET A 76 -12.63 2.97 -3.49
CA MET A 76 -11.99 4.27 -3.28
C MET A 76 -11.90 4.73 -1.81
N ARG A 77 -12.62 4.07 -0.88
CA ARG A 77 -12.45 4.29 0.56
C ARG A 77 -11.01 4.02 1.00
N PHE A 78 -10.37 3.00 0.44
CA PHE A 78 -9.03 2.57 0.85
C PHE A 78 -7.91 3.29 0.11
N TRP A 79 -8.21 4.04 -0.96
CA TRP A 79 -7.17 4.72 -1.73
C TRP A 79 -6.69 5.96 -0.97
N PRO A 80 -5.40 6.16 -0.66
CA PRO A 80 -4.92 7.35 0.03
C PRO A 80 -5.18 8.63 -0.76
N THR A 81 -5.62 9.70 -0.11
CA THR A 81 -5.64 11.05 -0.71
C THR A 81 -4.35 11.83 -0.44
N LEU A 82 -3.48 11.27 0.39
CA LEU A 82 -2.19 11.85 0.78
C LEU A 82 -1.11 10.77 0.58
N PRO A 83 -0.04 11.07 -0.17
CA PRO A 83 0.13 12.28 -0.99
C PRO A 83 -0.95 12.38 -2.08
N THR A 84 -1.22 13.60 -2.56
CA THR A 84 -2.26 13.83 -3.59
C THR A 84 -1.97 13.10 -4.89
N SER A 85 -0.69 12.78 -5.13
CA SER A 85 -0.19 12.02 -6.25
C SER A 85 -0.46 10.51 -6.18
N PHE A 86 -0.88 9.97 -5.02
CA PHE A 86 -1.04 8.52 -4.85
C PHE A 86 -2.16 7.93 -5.72
N ARG A 87 -3.23 8.71 -5.94
CA ARG A 87 -4.44 8.29 -6.67
C ARG A 87 -4.36 8.53 -8.18
#